data_AF-A0A523I9M7-F1
#
_entry.id   AF-A0A523I9M7-F1
#
_cell.length_a   1.000
_cell.length_b   1.000
_cell.length_c   1.000
_cell.angle_alpha   90.00
_cell.angle_beta   90.00
_cell.angle_gamma   90.00
#
_symmetry.space_group_name_H-M   'P 1'
#
loop_
_entity.id
_entity.type
_entity.pdbx_description
1 polymer ?
#
loop_
_entity_poly.entity_id
_entity_poly.type
_entity_poly.pdbx_seq_one_letter_code
_entity_poly.pdbx_strand_id
1 'polypeptide(L)' 'MDIIYRKGQATAAEVMENLPDPPGYSAVRAMLKILEDKGHLRHKQQGPRYVFLPKVSREKAKRSAVKH' A
#
# COMPACT_ATOMS: atom_id res chain seq x y z
N MET A 1 4.19 1.46 -4.77
CA MET A 1 2.95 0.75 -5.16
C MET A 1 3.10 -0.75 -5.06
N ASP A 2 4.20 -1.31 -5.57
CA ASP A 2 4.47 -2.75 -5.60
C ASP A 2 4.30 -3.48 -4.27
N ILE A 3 4.69 -2.88 -3.15
CA ILE A 3 4.55 -3.54 -1.84
C ILE A 3 3.07 -3.84 -1.51
N ILE A 4 2.18 -2.86 -1.69
CA ILE A 4 0.74 -3.02 -1.43
C ILE A 4 0.10 -3.95 -2.47
N TYR A 5 0.52 -3.87 -3.72
CA TYR A 5 -0.02 -4.74 -4.78
C TYR A 5 0.42 -6.20 -4.61
N ARG A 6 1.66 -6.45 -4.19
CA ARG A 6 2.17 -7.80 -3.89
C ARG A 6 1.52 -8.39 -2.64
N LYS A 7 1.40 -7.61 -1.56
CA LYS A 7 0.79 -8.07 -0.30
C LYS A 7 -0.74 -8.09 -0.32
N GLY A 8 -1.37 -7.42 -1.29
CA GLY A 8 -2.82 -7.21 -1.36
C GLY A 8 -3.35 -6.19 -0.35
N GLN A 9 -2.64 -5.96 0.75
CA GLN A 9 -2.87 -4.89 1.72
C GLN A 9 -1.59 -4.63 2.53
N ALA A 10 -1.38 -3.41 3.03
CA ALA A 10 -0.32 -3.11 3.97
C ALA A 10 -0.59 -1.82 4.77
N THR A 11 -0.07 -1.74 5.99
CA THR A 11 0.03 -0.51 6.79
C THR A 11 1.19 0.37 6.31
N ALA A 12 1.20 1.65 6.70
CA ALA A 12 2.34 2.53 6.42
C ALA A 12 3.65 2.01 7.02
N ALA A 13 3.59 1.38 8.20
CA ALA A 13 4.75 0.75 8.84
C ALA A 13 5.29 -0.42 8.00
N GLU A 14 4.42 -1.33 7.56
CA GLU A 14 4.84 -2.46 6.72
C GLU A 14 5.38 -2.01 5.36
N VAL A 15 4.87 -0.91 4.80
CA VAL A 15 5.43 -0.33 3.57
C VAL A 15 6.83 0.21 3.83
N MET A 16 7.04 0.91 4.94
CA MET A 16 8.33 1.45 5.35
C MET A 16 9.37 0.34 5.57
N GLU A 17 9.00 -0.74 6.26
CA GLU A 17 9.88 -1.89 6.52
C GLU A 17 10.30 -2.66 5.26
N ASN A 18 9.54 -2.54 4.18
CA ASN A 18 9.78 -3.25 2.92
C ASN A 18 10.43 -2.35 1.85
N LEU A 19 10.77 -1.10 2.21
CA LEU A 19 11.53 -0.19 1.37
C LEU A 19 13.02 -0.29 1.74
N PRO A 20 13.93 -0.44 0.76
CA PRO A 20 15.37 -0.58 1.01
C PRO A 20 16.02 0.70 1.55
N ASP A 21 15.46 1.87 1.24
CA ASP A 21 15.84 3.17 1.79
C ASP A 21 14.55 3.97 2.05
N PRO A 22 13.85 3.70 3.18
CA PRO A 22 12.56 4.30 3.42
C PRO A 22 12.72 5.78 3.79
N PRO A 23 11.91 6.68 3.22
CA PRO A 23 11.78 8.00 3.79
C PRO A 23 11.12 7.87 5.18
N GLY A 24 11.17 8.94 5.97
CA GLY A 24 10.52 8.95 7.29
C GLY A 24 9.03 8.58 7.22
N TYR A 25 8.49 8.06 8.34
CA TYR A 25 7.10 7.57 8.41
C TYR A 25 6.05 8.56 7.90
N SER A 26 6.24 9.86 8.17
CA SER A 26 5.36 10.93 7.69
C SER A 26 5.36 11.04 6.15
N ALA A 27 6.52 10.91 5.51
CA ALA A 27 6.66 10.91 4.07
C ALA A 27 6.04 9.65 3.44
N VAL A 28 6.24 8.47 4.04
CA VAL A 28 5.54 7.25 3.59
C VAL A 28 4.02 7.44 3.65
N ARG A 29 3.51 7.99 4.76
CA ARG A 29 2.07 8.26 4.92
C ARG A 29 1.56 9.28 3.90
N ALA A 30 2.31 10.34 3.62
CA ALA A 30 1.97 11.33 2.60
C ALA A 30 1.92 10.71 1.20
N MET A 31 2.91 9.88 0.84
CA MET A 31 2.91 9.16 -0.44
C MET A 31 1.69 8.24 -0.58
N LEU A 32 1.35 7.49 0.47
CA LEU A 32 0.18 6.62 0.46
C LEU A 32 -1.12 7.39 0.30
N LYS A 33 -1.23 8.56 0.93
CA LYS A 33 -2.38 9.46 0.78
C LYS A 33 -2.49 10.02 -0.64
N ILE A 34 -1.38 10.48 -1.24
CA ILE A 34 -1.35 10.94 -2.64
C ILE A 34 -1.83 9.83 -3.58
N LEU A 35 -1.42 8.59 -3.34
CA LEU A 35 -1.82 7.44 -4.16
C LEU A 35 -3.28 7.04 -3.96
N GLU A 36 -3.82 7.24 -2.77
CA GLU A 36 -5.24 7.11 -2.47
C GLU A 36 -6.06 8.21 -3.15
N ASP A 37 -5.64 9.47 -3.06
CA ASP A 37 -6.29 10.63 -3.66
C ASP A 37 -6.32 10.50 -5.20
N LYS A 38 -5.26 9.96 -5.79
CA LYS A 38 -5.20 9.58 -7.22
C LYS A 38 -6.09 8.37 -7.58
N GLY A 39 -6.73 7.75 -6.61
CA GLY A 39 -7.64 6.62 -6.81
C GLY A 39 -6.94 5.30 -7.10
N HIS A 40 -5.67 5.13 -6.74
CA HIS A 40 -4.99 3.85 -6.93
C HIS A 40 -5.04 2.96 -5.68
N LEU A 41 -5.19 3.57 -4.51
CA LEU A 41 -5.34 2.90 -3.22
C LEU A 41 -6.68 3.28 -2.58
N ARG A 42 -7.06 2.53 -1.55
CA ARG A 42 -8.06 2.89 -0.56
C ARG A 42 -7.55 2.48 0.81
N HIS A 43 -7.81 3.26 1.85
CA HIS A 43 -7.56 2.80 3.22
C HIS A 43 -8.82 2.17 3.83
N LYS A 44 -8.58 1.24 4.76
CA LYS A 44 -9.57 0.73 5.70
C LYS A 44 -9.00 0.85 7.10
N GLN A 45 -9.83 1.28 8.04
CA GLN A 45 -9.48 1.26 9.44
C GLN A 45 -9.62 -0.18 9.98
N GLN A 46 -8.53 -0.73 10.53
CA GLN A 46 -8.51 -2.00 11.25
C GLN A 46 -8.05 -1.70 12.68
N GLY A 47 -9.04 -1.48 13.56
CA GLY A 47 -8.79 -1.03 14.93
C GLY A 47 -8.05 0.31 14.95
N PRO A 48 -6.90 0.42 15.63
CA PRO A 48 -6.12 1.67 15.67
C PRO A 48 -5.27 1.90 14.41
N ARG A 49 -5.23 0.94 13.47
CA ARG A 49 -4.32 0.99 12.31
C ARG A 49 -5.07 1.35 11.03
N TYR A 50 -4.43 2.14 10.18
CA TYR A 50 -4.84 2.31 8.79
C TYR A 50 -4.15 1.28 7.91
N VAL A 51 -4.95 0.51 7.17
CA VAL A 51 -4.48 -0.50 6.22
C VAL A 51 -4.84 -0.02 4.82
N PHE A 52 -3.85 0.10 3.95
CA PHE A 52 -4.01 0.50 2.56
C PHE A 52 -4.15 -0.72 1.66
N LEU A 53 -5.09 -0.67 0.73
CA LEU A 53 -5.41 -1.72 -0.23
C LEU A 53 -5.39 -1.15 -1.65
N PRO A 54 -5.03 -1.94 -2.67
CA PRO A 54 -5.13 -1.50 -4.06
C PRO A 54 -6.60 -1.31 -4.45
N LYS A 55 -6.89 -0.26 -5.23
CA LYS A 55 -8.24 0.02 -5.76
C LYS A 55 -8.55 -0.79 -7.02
N VAL A 56 -7.53 -1.31 -7.73
CA VAL A 56 -7.76 -2.16 -8.90
C VAL A 56 -8.49 -3.44 -8.48
N SER A 57 -9.47 -3.87 -9.29
CA SER A 57 -10.27 -5.05 -8.99
C SER A 57 -9.37 -6.26 -8.73
N ARG A 58 -9.75 -7.04 -7.72
CA ARG A 58 -9.06 -8.21 -7.14
C ARG A 58 -8.48 -9.19 -8.20
N GLU A 59 -9.08 -9.20 -9.39
CA GLU A 59 -8.70 -9.97 -10.59
C GLU A 59 -7.37 -9.55 -11.23
N LYS A 60 -7.00 -8.25 -11.20
CA LYS A 60 -5.71 -7.77 -11.74
C LYS A 60 -4.59 -7.78 -10.69
N ALA A 61 -4.91 -7.54 -9.42
CA ALA A 61 -3.93 -7.56 -8.34
C ALA A 61 -3.30 -8.96 -8.16
N LYS A 62 -4.09 -10.04 -8.32
CA LYS A 62 -3.58 -11.41 -8.31
C LYS A 62 -2.52 -11.69 -9.38
N ARG A 63 -2.55 -11.02 -10.54
CA ARG A 63 -1.56 -11.26 -11.61
C ARG A 63 -0.21 -10.60 -11.34
N SER A 64 -0.16 -9.48 -10.63
CA SER A 64 1.11 -8.81 -10.31
C SER A 64 1.85 -9.42 -9.12
N ALA A 65 1.18 -10.22 -8.28
CA ALA A 65 1.81 -10.89 -7.14
C ALA A 65 2.47 -12.24 -7.47
N VAL A 66 2.37 -12.74 -8.71
CA VAL A 66 2.83 -14.09 -9.11
C VAL A 66 4.09 -14.07 -9.99
N LYS A 67 4.77 -12.93 -10.13
CA LYS A 67 6.09 -12.89 -10.77
C LYS A 67 7.04 -12.03 -9.95
N HIS A 68 7.69 -12.64 -8.97
CA HIS A 68 9.11 -12.49 -8.63
C HIS A 68 9.45 -13.40 -7.46
#